data_AF-A0A6B3FTC4-F1
#
_entry.id   AF-A0A6B3FTC4-F1
#
_cell.length_a   1.000
_cell.length_b   1.000
_cell.length_c   1.000
_cell.angle_alpha   90.00
_cell.angle_beta   90.00
_cell.angle_gamma   90.00
#
_symmetry.space_group_name_H-M   'P 1'
#
loop_
_entity.id
_entity.type
_entity.pdbx_description
1 polymer ?
#
loop_
_entity_poly.entity_id
_entity_poly.type
_entity_poly.pdbx_seq_one_letter_code
_entity_poly.pdbx_strand_id
1 'polypeptide(L)'
;AVATVGGPLLGGVITDTSWMGWRWCFYVGVPFAVIALIVLQKTLKLPVVKREGVKVDWSGAFFISAAVSLLLVWVTFAGDKYDWLSWQTYVMVAGSVLLGLIFVFIESRAKEPIIPLRLFRNRTITLASIASLFVGIAMFAGTVFFSQYFQLARG
;
A
#
# COMPACT_ATOMS: atom_id res chain seq x y z
N ALA A 1 -4.41 -17.41 -2.36
CA ALA A 1 -5.27 -18.08 -3.36
C ALA A 1 -6.67 -18.35 -2.80
N VAL A 2 -6.84 -19.27 -1.84
CA VAL A 2 -8.17 -19.61 -1.28
C VAL A 2 -8.85 -18.41 -0.60
N ALA A 3 -8.12 -17.63 0.21
CA ALA A 3 -8.67 -16.41 0.83
C ALA A 3 -9.01 -15.31 -0.19
N THR A 4 -8.20 -15.18 -1.25
CA THR A 4 -8.33 -14.13 -2.26
C THR A 4 -9.54 -14.36 -3.18
N VAL A 5 -9.88 -15.62 -3.47
CA VAL A 5 -11.07 -15.99 -4.27
C VAL A 5 -12.30 -16.18 -3.37
N GLY A 6 -12.12 -16.68 -2.16
CA GLY A 6 -13.21 -16.93 -1.21
C GLY A 6 -13.79 -15.65 -0.58
N GLY A 7 -12.98 -14.60 -0.42
CA GLY A 7 -13.38 -13.34 0.21
C GLY A 7 -14.61 -12.68 -0.45
N PRO A 8 -14.61 -12.42 -1.77
CA PRO A 8 -15.76 -11.83 -2.46
C PRO A 8 -17.01 -12.70 -2.41
N LEU A 9 -16.88 -14.03 -2.55
CA LEU A 9 -18.02 -14.96 -2.51
C LEU A 9 -18.65 -15.02 -1.11
N LEU A 10 -17.84 -15.16 -0.07
CA LEU A 10 -18.31 -15.11 1.31
C LEU A 10 -18.91 -13.74 1.65
N GLY A 11 -18.27 -12.65 1.21
CA GLY A 11 -18.78 -11.29 1.39
C GLY A 11 -20.13 -11.04 0.72
N GLY A 12 -20.32 -11.56 -0.50
CA GLY A 12 -21.60 -11.53 -1.21
C GLY A 12 -22.70 -12.26 -0.45
N VAL A 13 -22.45 -13.52 -0.07
CA VAL A 13 -23.41 -14.31 0.73
C VAL A 13 -23.75 -13.63 2.06
N ILE A 14 -22.75 -13.06 2.75
CA ILE A 14 -22.98 -12.34 4.02
C ILE A 14 -23.84 -11.10 3.81
N THR A 15 -23.63 -10.38 2.71
CA THR A 15 -24.33 -9.13 2.41
C THR A 15 -25.76 -9.36 1.91
N ASP A 16 -25.98 -10.40 1.10
CA ASP A 16 -27.29 -10.78 0.55
C ASP A 16 -28.18 -11.51 1.57
N THR A 17 -27.59 -11.97 2.68
CA THR A 17 -28.33 -12.57 3.78
C THR A 17 -29.12 -11.48 4.52
N SER A 18 -30.45 -11.53 4.42
CA SER A 18 -31.40 -10.51 4.88
C SER A 18 -31.27 -10.06 6.33
N TRP A 19 -30.69 -10.89 7.21
CA TRP A 19 -30.49 -10.60 8.64
C TRP A 19 -29.06 -10.22 9.02
N MET A 20 -28.08 -10.44 8.13
CA MET A 20 -26.68 -10.08 8.35
C MET A 20 -26.38 -8.71 7.73
N GLY A 21 -26.60 -8.54 6.43
CA GLY A 21 -26.23 -7.30 5.75
C GLY A 21 -24.71 -7.00 5.79
N TRP A 22 -24.30 -5.95 5.06
CA TRP A 22 -22.89 -5.67 4.75
C TRP A 22 -21.97 -5.48 5.97
N ARG A 23 -22.51 -5.07 7.13
CA ARG A 23 -21.73 -4.80 8.36
C ARG A 23 -21.05 -6.06 8.90
N TRP A 24 -21.64 -7.23 8.68
CA TRP A 24 -21.10 -8.50 9.17
C TRP A 24 -19.83 -8.94 8.46
N CYS A 25 -19.54 -8.40 7.27
CA CYS A 25 -18.26 -8.60 6.60
C CYS A 25 -17.07 -8.16 7.48
N PHE A 26 -17.27 -7.18 8.37
CA PHE A 26 -16.25 -6.75 9.34
C PHE A 26 -16.22 -7.63 10.59
N TYR A 27 -17.37 -8.09 11.07
CA TYR A 27 -17.46 -8.89 12.30
C TYR A 27 -16.95 -10.32 12.12
N VAL A 28 -17.12 -10.94 10.95
CA VAL A 28 -16.64 -12.30 10.67
C VAL A 28 -15.11 -12.40 10.75
N GLY A 29 -14.40 -11.32 10.41
CA GLY A 29 -12.94 -11.28 10.51
C GLY A 29 -12.42 -11.28 11.95
N VAL A 30 -13.17 -10.71 12.90
CA VAL A 30 -12.77 -10.57 14.31
C VAL A 30 -12.47 -11.93 14.98
N PRO A 31 -13.38 -12.94 14.99
CA PRO A 31 -13.10 -14.22 15.62
C PRO A 31 -11.91 -14.94 14.96
N PHE A 32 -11.77 -14.84 13.63
CA PHE A 32 -10.60 -15.39 12.93
C PHE A 32 -9.29 -14.72 13.37
N ALA A 33 -9.28 -13.39 13.49
CA ALA A 33 -8.12 -12.63 13.95
C ALA A 33 -7.76 -12.99 15.40
N VAL A 34 -8.75 -13.13 16.28
CA VAL A 34 -8.54 -13.55 17.67
C VAL A 34 -7.95 -14.96 17.75
N ILE A 35 -8.50 -15.92 17.01
CA ILE A 35 -7.97 -17.30 16.96
C ILE A 35 -6.54 -17.29 16.44
N ALA A 36 -6.26 -16.57 15.37
CA ALA A 36 -4.92 -16.45 14.80
C ALA A 36 -3.93 -15.85 15.82
N LEU A 37 -4.32 -14.80 16.55
CA LEU A 37 -3.52 -14.21 17.62
C LEU A 37 -3.22 -15.20 18.75
N ILE A 38 -4.23 -15.96 19.20
CA ILE A 38 -4.06 -16.97 20.25
C ILE A 38 -3.08 -18.07 19.79
N VAL A 39 -3.24 -18.57 18.57
CA VAL A 39 -2.36 -19.59 17.99
C VAL A 39 -0.94 -19.06 17.86
N LEU A 40 -0.78 -17.83 17.36
CA LEU A 40 0.52 -17.18 17.24
C LEU A 40 1.21 -17.07 18.59
N GLN A 41 0.51 -16.56 19.61
CA GLN A 41 1.07 -16.41 20.97
C GLN A 41 1.47 -17.76 21.60
N LYS A 42 0.71 -18.83 21.34
CA LYS A 42 1.00 -20.16 21.89
C LYS A 42 2.12 -20.90 21.15
N THR A 43 2.20 -20.76 19.84
CA THR A 43 3.06 -21.58 18.98
C THR A 43 4.35 -20.87 18.59
N LEU A 44 4.35 -19.55 18.50
CA LEU A 44 5.50 -18.78 18.03
C LEU A 44 6.53 -18.56 19.16
N LYS A 45 7.36 -19.56 19.40
CA LYS A 45 8.54 -19.46 20.27
C LYS A 45 9.76 -19.04 19.43
N LEU A 46 9.85 -17.75 19.12
CA LEU A 46 11.00 -17.21 18.40
C LEU A 46 12.14 -16.90 19.37
N PRO A 47 13.39 -17.32 19.08
CA PRO A 47 14.55 -16.79 19.79
C PRO A 47 14.66 -15.30 19.49
N VAL A 48 14.60 -14.48 20.54
CA VAL A 48 14.67 -13.01 20.40
C VAL A 48 16.13 -12.63 20.12
N VAL A 49 16.50 -12.56 18.84
CA VAL A 49 17.79 -12.00 18.43
C VAL A 49 17.69 -10.48 18.49
N LYS A 50 17.99 -9.89 19.66
CA LYS A 50 18.14 -8.44 19.77
C LYS A 50 19.39 -8.02 18.98
N ARG A 51 19.19 -7.39 17.82
CA ARG A 51 20.26 -6.63 17.16
C ARG A 51 20.47 -5.34 17.95
N GLU A 52 21.57 -5.26 18.67
CA GLU A 52 21.99 -4.01 19.32
C GLU A 52 22.45 -3.00 18.27
N GLY A 53 22.03 -1.74 18.44
CA GLY A 53 22.49 -0.64 17.60
C GLY A 53 21.62 -0.30 16.38
N VAL A 54 20.47 -0.96 16.20
CA VAL A 54 19.53 -0.61 15.12
C VAL A 54 18.99 0.80 15.35
N LYS A 55 19.36 1.73 14.47
CA LYS A 55 18.88 3.11 14.46
C LYS A 55 17.79 3.23 13.40
N VAL A 56 16.58 3.53 13.85
CA VAL A 56 15.45 3.82 12.96
C VAL A 56 15.75 5.11 12.19
N ASP A 57 15.72 5.04 10.85
CA ASP A 57 15.85 6.21 9.98
C ASP A 57 14.53 6.98 9.91
N TRP A 58 14.28 7.80 10.94
CA TRP A 58 13.11 8.67 11.00
C TRP A 58 13.09 9.73 9.89
N SER A 59 14.27 10.20 9.46
CA SER A 59 14.38 11.18 8.39
C SER A 59 13.95 10.58 7.05
N GLY A 60 14.50 9.43 6.68
CA GLY A 60 14.13 8.72 5.46
C GLY A 60 12.63 8.42 5.45
N ALA A 61 12.10 7.87 6.55
CA ALA A 61 10.68 7.59 6.73
C ALA A 61 9.79 8.83 6.57
N PHE A 62 10.21 9.99 7.10
CA PHE A 62 9.47 11.24 6.97
C PHE A 62 9.44 11.73 5.51
N PHE A 63 10.59 11.81 4.85
CA PHE A 63 10.67 12.35 3.49
C PHE A 63 9.94 11.48 2.46
N ILE A 64 10.06 10.14 2.57
CA ILE A 64 9.31 9.25 1.67
C ILE A 64 7.80 9.35 1.90
N SER A 65 7.38 9.38 3.17
CA SER A 65 5.95 9.50 3.52
C SER A 65 5.39 10.84 3.05
N ALA A 66 6.14 11.93 3.23
CA ALA A 66 5.75 13.26 2.79
C ALA A 66 5.67 13.36 1.25
N ALA A 67 6.66 12.82 0.53
CA ALA A 67 6.67 12.79 -0.93
C ALA A 67 5.44 12.04 -1.48
N VAL A 68 5.22 10.81 -1.00
CA VAL A 68 4.09 9.98 -1.43
C VAL A 68 2.75 10.62 -1.05
N SER A 69 2.62 11.16 0.16
CA SER A 69 1.40 11.84 0.60
C SER A 69 1.09 13.04 -0.28
N LEU A 70 2.08 13.88 -0.59
CA LEU A 70 1.90 15.05 -1.44
C LEU A 70 1.46 14.66 -2.87
N LEU A 71 2.05 13.60 -3.42
CA LEU A 71 1.67 13.07 -4.73
C LEU A 71 0.24 12.51 -4.73
N LEU A 72 -0.17 11.81 -3.66
CA LEU A 72 -1.52 11.29 -3.52
C LEU A 72 -2.56 12.41 -3.38
N VAL A 73 -2.27 13.43 -2.57
CA VAL A 73 -3.13 14.62 -2.45
C VAL A 73 -3.26 15.32 -3.80
N TRP A 74 -2.19 15.38 -4.59
CA TRP A 74 -2.24 15.91 -5.94
C TRP A 74 -3.21 15.14 -6.84
N VAL A 75 -3.01 13.83 -7.00
CA VAL A 75 -3.89 12.98 -7.83
C VAL A 75 -5.34 13.02 -7.36
N THR A 76 -5.57 13.16 -6.06
CA THR A 76 -6.92 13.15 -5.47
C THR A 76 -7.71 14.41 -5.80
N PHE A 77 -7.05 15.57 -5.89
CA PHE A 77 -7.73 16.86 -6.12
C PHE A 77 -7.61 17.38 -7.55
N ALA A 78 -6.67 16.87 -8.34
CA ALA A 78 -6.52 17.21 -9.75
C ALA A 78 -7.77 16.79 -10.54
N GLY A 79 -8.39 17.75 -11.23
CA GLY A 79 -9.64 17.57 -11.98
C GLY A 79 -10.92 17.80 -11.18
N ASP A 80 -10.84 18.00 -9.85
CA ASP A 80 -11.99 18.33 -8.99
C ASP A 80 -11.86 19.75 -8.40
N LYS A 81 -10.75 20.03 -7.68
CA LYS A 81 -10.52 21.35 -7.07
C LYS A 81 -9.66 22.29 -7.90
N TYR A 82 -8.81 21.76 -8.76
CA TYR A 82 -7.96 22.51 -9.68
C TYR A 82 -7.65 21.67 -10.91
N ASP A 83 -7.34 22.34 -12.01
CA ASP A 83 -7.04 21.65 -13.27
C ASP A 83 -5.73 20.86 -13.22
N TRP A 84 -5.66 19.83 -14.05
CA TRP A 84 -4.45 19.04 -14.27
C TRP A 84 -3.26 19.91 -14.69
N LEU A 85 -3.49 20.96 -15.49
CA LEU A 85 -2.48 21.93 -15.91
C LEU A 85 -2.67 23.25 -15.17
N SER A 86 -2.29 23.27 -13.89
CA SER A 86 -2.41 24.44 -13.01
C SER A 86 -1.14 24.64 -12.19
N TRP A 87 -0.94 25.86 -11.67
CA TRP A 87 0.23 26.17 -10.83
C TRP A 87 0.28 25.28 -9.59
N GLN A 88 -0.87 24.89 -9.02
CA GLN A 88 -0.97 23.95 -7.91
C GLN A 88 -0.40 22.58 -8.28
N THR A 89 -0.79 22.04 -9.44
CA THR A 89 -0.23 20.78 -9.96
C THR A 89 1.29 20.88 -10.07
N TYR A 90 1.81 21.94 -10.70
CA TYR A 90 3.26 22.10 -10.85
C TYR A 90 3.97 22.15 -9.49
N VAL A 91 3.44 22.89 -8.51
CA VAL A 91 4.04 22.99 -7.17
C VAL A 91 4.00 21.66 -6.43
N MET A 92 2.88 20.93 -6.47
CA MET A 92 2.73 19.68 -5.73
C MET A 92 3.54 18.54 -6.36
N VAL A 93 3.54 18.44 -7.69
CA VAL A 93 4.35 17.45 -8.41
C VAL A 93 5.85 17.76 -8.24
N ALA A 94 6.27 19.01 -8.45
CA ALA A 94 7.67 19.40 -8.25
C ALA A 94 8.10 19.23 -6.80
N GLY A 95 7.24 19.57 -5.84
CA GLY A 95 7.46 19.37 -4.41
C GLY A 95 7.63 17.89 -4.06
N SER A 96 6.78 17.02 -4.60
CA SER A 96 6.89 15.57 -4.41
C SER A 96 8.20 15.02 -4.98
N VAL A 97 8.58 15.44 -6.19
CA VAL A 97 9.85 15.04 -6.81
C VAL A 97 11.02 15.52 -5.96
N LEU A 98 10.99 16.77 -5.48
CA LEU A 98 12.04 17.34 -4.64
C LEU A 98 12.17 16.57 -3.32
N LEU A 99 11.06 16.28 -2.63
CA LEU A 99 11.06 15.47 -1.41
C LEU A 99 11.59 14.05 -1.66
N GLY A 100 11.24 13.45 -2.80
CA GLY A 100 11.77 12.16 -3.24
C GLY A 100 13.29 12.19 -3.48
N LEU A 101 13.81 13.26 -4.09
CA LEU A 101 15.25 13.43 -4.27
C LEU A 101 15.97 13.63 -2.93
N ILE A 102 15.39 14.40 -2.01
CA ILE A 102 15.92 14.57 -0.64
C ILE A 102 15.94 13.23 0.08
N PHE A 103 14.88 12.42 -0.04
CA PHE A 103 14.85 11.05 0.49
C PHE A 103 16.01 10.21 -0.06
N VAL A 104 16.18 10.16 -1.39
CA VAL A 104 17.29 9.39 -2.00
C VAL A 104 18.65 9.86 -1.50
N PHE A 105 18.84 11.17 -1.34
CA PHE A 105 20.07 11.73 -0.81
C PHE A 105 20.33 11.33 0.65
N ILE A 106 19.32 11.43 1.52
CA ILE A 106 19.42 11.01 2.93
C ILE A 106 19.71 9.52 3.01
N GLU A 107 18.96 8.70 2.27
CA GLU A 107 19.10 7.25 2.26
C GLU A 107 20.48 6.81 1.75
N SER A 108 21.06 7.56 0.80
CA SER A 108 22.41 7.31 0.30
C SER A 108 23.51 7.55 1.36
N ARG A 109 23.23 8.38 2.36
CA ARG A 109 24.15 8.72 3.46
C ARG A 109 23.79 8.08 4.80
N ALA A 110 22.61 7.46 4.91
CA ALA A 110 22.15 6.82 6.13
C ALA A 110 23.06 5.64 6.51
N LYS A 111 23.36 5.51 7.81
CA LYS A 111 24.20 4.44 8.35
C LYS A 111 23.50 3.08 8.32
N GLU A 112 22.18 3.09 8.47
CA GLU A 112 21.30 1.92 8.33
C GLU A 112 20.10 2.32 7.45
N PRO A 113 20.26 2.29 6.11
CA PRO A 113 19.17 2.63 5.20
C PRO A 113 18.04 1.59 5.31
N ILE A 114 16.80 2.08 5.34
CA ILE A 114 15.56 1.30 5.20
C ILE A 114 15.57 0.55 3.87
N ILE A 115 16.03 1.21 2.81
CA ILE A 115 16.16 0.65 1.46
C ILE A 115 17.61 0.80 1.01
N PRO A 116 18.41 -0.28 1.06
CA PRO A 116 19.78 -0.24 0.58
C PRO A 116 19.78 0.04 -0.94
N LEU A 117 20.03 1.29 -1.33
CA LEU A 117 20.00 1.73 -2.73
C LEU A 117 20.93 0.92 -3.65
N ARG A 118 21.96 0.28 -3.05
CA ARG A 118 22.88 -0.65 -3.74
C ARG A 118 22.16 -1.86 -4.35
N LEU A 119 21.02 -2.28 -3.82
CA LEU A 119 20.22 -3.39 -4.37
C LEU A 119 19.70 -3.06 -5.77
N PHE A 120 19.33 -1.80 -6.04
CA PHE A 120 18.87 -1.37 -7.37
C PHE A 120 19.98 -1.32 -8.43
N ARG A 121 21.25 -1.50 -8.04
CA ARG A 121 22.32 -1.75 -9.01
C ARG A 121 22.16 -3.09 -9.71
N ASN A 122 21.49 -4.05 -9.07
CA ASN A 122 21.14 -5.32 -9.67
C ASN A 122 19.91 -5.17 -10.57
N ARG A 123 20.11 -5.33 -11.87
CA ARG A 123 19.03 -5.26 -12.88
C ARG A 123 17.86 -6.17 -12.54
N THR A 124 18.11 -7.37 -12.01
CA THR A 124 17.05 -8.31 -11.65
C THR A 124 16.15 -7.74 -10.55
N ILE A 125 16.72 -7.11 -9.53
CA ILE A 125 15.95 -6.48 -8.45
C ILE A 125 15.15 -5.30 -9.01
N THR A 126 15.79 -4.43 -9.79
CA THR A 126 15.13 -3.26 -10.37
C THR A 126 13.98 -3.64 -11.30
N LEU A 127 14.20 -4.62 -12.20
CA LEU A 127 13.16 -5.13 -13.09
C LEU A 127 12.03 -5.81 -12.31
N ALA A 128 12.36 -6.59 -11.27
CA ALA A 128 11.35 -7.22 -10.42
C ALA A 128 10.51 -6.18 -9.65
N SER A 129 11.12 -5.11 -9.13
CA SER A 129 10.42 -4.01 -8.48
C SER A 129 9.51 -3.25 -9.44
N ILE A 130 9.99 -2.93 -10.65
CA ILE A 130 9.19 -2.28 -11.70
C ILE A 130 8.02 -3.18 -12.12
N ALA A 131 8.28 -4.47 -12.36
CA ALA A 131 7.24 -5.43 -12.69
C ALA A 131 6.19 -5.53 -11.57
N SER A 132 6.62 -5.56 -10.31
CA SER A 132 5.72 -5.59 -9.15
C SER A 132 4.85 -4.33 -9.06
N LEU A 133 5.40 -3.16 -9.40
CA LEU A 133 4.64 -1.92 -9.50
C LEU A 133 3.54 -2.02 -10.56
N PHE A 134 3.87 -2.46 -11.77
CA PHE A 134 2.90 -2.63 -12.85
C PHE A 134 1.83 -3.67 -12.54
N VAL A 135 2.22 -4.78 -11.90
CA VAL A 135 1.26 -5.79 -11.41
C VAL A 135 0.31 -5.16 -10.40
N GLY A 136 0.82 -4.37 -9.44
CA GLY A 136 -0.02 -3.63 -8.49
C GLY A 136 -1.01 -2.70 -9.19
N ILE A 137 -0.53 -1.86 -10.11
CA ILE A 137 -1.37 -0.94 -10.90
C ILE A 137 -2.46 -1.73 -11.64
N ALA A 138 -2.10 -2.81 -12.34
CA ALA A 138 -3.04 -3.63 -13.09
C ALA A 138 -4.08 -4.31 -12.18
N MET A 139 -3.66 -4.82 -11.01
CA MET A 139 -4.57 -5.43 -10.05
C MET A 139 -5.58 -4.42 -9.49
N PHE A 140 -5.14 -3.25 -9.06
CA PHE A 140 -6.03 -2.23 -8.48
C PHE A 140 -6.91 -1.59 -9.56
N ALA A 141 -6.34 -1.15 -10.68
CA ALA A 141 -7.10 -0.58 -11.78
C ALA A 141 -8.12 -1.59 -12.32
N GLY A 142 -7.69 -2.83 -12.57
CA GLY A 142 -8.57 -3.90 -13.04
C GLY A 142 -9.73 -4.14 -12.09
N THR A 143 -9.46 -4.26 -10.78
CA THR A 143 -10.53 -4.51 -9.80
C THR A 143 -11.54 -3.37 -9.74
N VAL A 144 -11.08 -2.11 -9.75
CA VAL A 144 -11.96 -0.93 -9.71
C VAL A 144 -12.78 -0.81 -11.01
N PHE A 145 -12.12 -0.85 -12.16
CA PHE A 145 -12.79 -0.68 -13.45
C PHE A 145 -13.73 -1.85 -13.79
N PHE A 146 -13.33 -3.10 -13.52
CA PHE A 146 -14.24 -4.24 -13.72
C PHE A 146 -15.43 -4.17 -12.79
N SER A 147 -15.24 -3.82 -11.52
CA SER A 147 -16.35 -3.66 -10.58
C SER A 147 -17.34 -2.60 -11.04
N GLN A 148 -16.85 -1.43 -11.45
CA GLN A 148 -17.69 -0.37 -12.01
C GLN A 148 -18.36 -0.77 -13.32
N TYR A 149 -17.64 -1.46 -14.23
CA TYR A 149 -18.20 -1.93 -15.49
C TYR A 149 -19.35 -2.92 -15.27
N PHE A 150 -19.19 -3.88 -14.35
CA PHE A 150 -20.28 -4.82 -14.05
C PHE A 150 -21.47 -4.11 -13.41
N GLN A 151 -21.25 -3.21 -12.44
CA GLN A 151 -22.34 -2.47 -11.77
C GLN A 151 -23.07 -1.46 -12.67
N LEU A 152 -22.35 -0.74 -13.55
CA LEU A 152 -22.93 0.34 -14.35
C LEU A 152 -23.37 -0.10 -15.74
N ALA A 153 -22.64 -1.03 -16.36
CA ALA A 153 -22.90 -1.45 -17.74
C ALA A 153 -23.61 -2.80 -17.87
N ARG A 154 -23.52 -3.68 -16.86
CA ARG A 154 -24.18 -4.99 -16.87
C ARG A 154 -25.24 -5.21 -15.78
N GLY A 155 -25.34 -4.33 -14.78
CA GLY A 155 -26.34 -4.37 -13.71
C GLY A 155 -25.78 -4.98 -12.44
#